data_AF-A0A7W5N820-F1
#
_entry.id   AF-A0A7W5N820-F1
#
_cell.length_a   1.000
_cell.length_b   1.000
_cell.length_c   1.000
_cell.angle_alpha   90.00
_cell.angle_beta   90.00
_cell.angle_gamma   90.00
#
_symmetry.space_group_name_H-M   'P 1'
#
loop_
_entity.id
_entity.type
_entity.pdbx_description
1 polymer ?
#
loop_
_entity_poly.entity_id
_entity_poly.type
_entity_poly.pdbx_seq_one_letter_code
_entity_poly.pdbx_strand_id
1 'polypeptide(L)' 'MPLVEHGLMVELVDIADDETWFEAYSLRIPVLRRVDTGAELSWPFSADEVVAFLR' A
#
# COMPACT_ATOMS: atom_id res chain seq x y z
N MET A 1 2.76 13.89 -5.64
CA MET A 1 1.95 12.67 -5.88
C MET A 1 0.51 13.08 -5.67
N PRO A 2 -0.34 13.10 -6.71
CA PRO A 2 -1.61 13.83 -6.68
C PRO A 2 -2.48 13.52 -5.45
N LEU A 3 -2.58 12.25 -5.03
CA LEU A 3 -3.39 11.88 -3.87
C LEU A 3 -2.85 12.42 -2.53
N VAL A 4 -1.52 12.49 -2.36
CA VAL A 4 -0.88 13.01 -1.15
C VAL A 4 -1.13 14.52 -1.01
N GLU A 5 -1.15 15.24 -2.14
CA GLU A 5 -1.50 16.66 -2.18
C GLU A 5 -2.96 16.92 -1.75
N HIS A 6 -3.82 15.90 -1.80
CA HIS A 6 -5.22 15.94 -1.37
C HIS A 6 -5.44 15.33 0.04
N GLY A 7 -4.37 15.14 0.81
CA GLY A 7 -4.44 14.71 2.22
C GLY A 7 -4.33 13.20 2.46
N LEU A 8 -4.07 12.40 1.42
CA LEU A 8 -3.74 10.99 1.62
C LEU A 8 -2.39 10.87 2.33
N MET A 9 -2.39 10.28 3.53
CA MET A 9 -1.17 9.98 4.26
C MET A 9 -0.68 8.58 3.89
N VAL A 10 0.58 8.49 3.47
CA VAL A 10 1.23 7.24 3.06
C VAL A 10 2.55 7.13 3.79
N GLU A 11 2.81 5.94 4.34
CA GLU A 11 4.11 5.55 4.88
C GLU A 11 4.76 4.56 3.92
N LEU A 12 6.03 4.82 3.56
CA LEU A 12 6.83 3.85 2.83
C LEU A 12 7.50 2.94 3.86
N VAL A 13 7.15 1.66 3.82
CA VAL A 13 7.73 0.64 4.68
C VAL A 13 8.70 -0.19 3.84
N ASP A 14 9.97 -0.21 4.23
CA ASP A 14 10.92 -1.20 3.73
C ASP A 14 10.66 -2.52 4.44
N ILE A 15 10.49 -3.58 3.67
CA ILE A 15 10.18 -4.91 4.20
C ILE A 15 11.44 -5.76 4.40
N ALA A 16 12.62 -5.29 3.96
CA ALA A 16 13.85 -6.08 3.96
C ALA A 16 14.33 -6.49 5.36
N ASP A 17 14.06 -5.67 6.37
CA ASP A 17 14.52 -5.87 7.74
C ASP A 17 13.48 -6.55 8.66
N ASP A 18 12.26 -6.79 8.16
CA ASP A 18 11.20 -7.46 8.91
C ASP A 18 10.82 -8.78 8.22
N GLU A 19 11.22 -9.90 8.83
CA GLU A 19 10.98 -11.25 8.29
C GLU A 19 9.49 -11.51 7.99
N THR A 20 8.57 -10.97 8.80
CA THR A 20 7.13 -11.17 8.60
C THR A 20 6.65 -10.47 7.34
N TRP A 21 7.09 -9.23 7.12
CA TRP A 21 6.73 -8.46 5.93
C TRP A 21 7.46 -8.98 4.69
N PHE A 22 8.71 -9.43 4.84
CA PHE A 22 9.48 -10.03 3.76
C PHE A 22 8.79 -11.30 3.22
N GLU A 23 8.41 -12.23 4.10
CA GLU A 23 7.68 -13.44 3.70
C GLU A 23 6.34 -13.10 3.04
N ALA A 24 5.60 -12.13 3.58
CA ALA A 24 4.29 -11.77 3.08
C ALA A 24 4.32 -11.05 1.72
N TYR A 25 5.31 -10.19 1.49
CA TYR A 25 5.25 -9.23 0.39
C TYR A 25 6.41 -9.27 -0.61
N SER A 26 7.52 -9.98 -0.36
CA SER A 26 8.72 -9.97 -1.23
C SER A 26 8.44 -10.24 -2.72
N LEU A 27 7.44 -11.07 -3.05
CA LEU A 27 7.04 -11.38 -4.43
C LEU A 27 5.91 -10.50 -4.98
N ARG A 28 5.34 -9.63 -4.15
CA ARG A 28 4.15 -8.82 -4.44
C ARG A 28 4.39 -7.32 -4.40
N ILE A 29 5.48 -6.86 -3.79
CA ILE A 29 5.75 -5.43 -3.66
C ILE A 29 5.79 -4.73 -5.03
N PRO A 30 5.24 -3.50 -5.14
CA PRO A 30 4.61 -2.72 -4.06
C PRO A 30 3.16 -3.15 -3.74
N VAL A 31 2.80 -3.08 -2.45
CA VAL A 31 1.42 -3.32 -1.96
C VAL A 31 0.99 -2.14 -1.11
N LEU A 32 -0.22 -1.63 -1.34
CA LEU A 32 -0.85 -0.67 -0.43
C LEU A 32 -1.64 -1.44 0.62
N ARG A 33 -1.39 -1.18 1.89
CA ARG A 33 -2.13 -1.76 3.01
C ARG A 33 -2.84 -0.65 3.78
N ARG A 34 -4.13 -0.81 4.02
CA ARG A 34 -4.91 0.07 4.88
C ARG A 34 -4.65 -0.25 6.35
N VAL A 35 -4.27 0.75 7.13
CA VAL A 35 -3.95 0.58 8.56
C VAL A 35 -5.20 0.37 9.44
N ASP A 36 -6.36 0.85 9.00
CA ASP A 36 -7.62 0.79 9.73
C ASP A 36 -8.32 -0.58 9.61
N THR A 37 -8.19 -1.21 8.44
CA THR A 37 -8.92 -2.43 8.08
C THR A 37 -8.00 -3.62 7.77
N GLY A 38 -6.72 -3.38 7.52
CA GLY A 38 -5.79 -4.39 7.02
C GLY A 38 -6.03 -4.79 5.56
N ALA A 39 -6.97 -4.15 4.85
CA ALA A 39 -7.20 -4.42 3.44
C ALA A 39 -5.95 -4.14 2.61
N GLU A 40 -5.77 -4.85 1.50
CA GLU A 40 -4.59 -4.75 0.64
C GLU A 40 -4.98 -4.52 -0.82
N LEU A 41 -4.19 -3.69 -1.50
CA LEU A 41 -4.23 -3.49 -2.94
C LEU A 41 -2.85 -3.79 -3.51
N SER A 42 -2.74 -4.89 -4.26
CA SER A 42 -1.50 -5.32 -4.90
C SER A 42 -1.28 -4.60 -6.21
N TRP A 43 -0.01 -4.38 -6.56
CA TRP A 43 0.37 -3.92 -7.88
C TRP A 43 -0.02 -4.92 -8.98
N PRO A 44 -0.33 -4.46 -10.21
CA PRO A 44 -0.49 -3.07 -10.63
C PRO A 44 -1.83 -2.47 -10.21
N PHE A 45 -1.83 -1.17 -9.91
CA PHE A 45 -3.05 -0.40 -9.65
C PHE A 45 -2.98 1.00 -10.26
N SER A 46 -4.15 1.53 -10.59
CA SER A 46 -4.40 2.89 -11.07
C SER A 46 -4.81 3.83 -9.94
N ALA A 47 -4.82 5.14 -10.21
CA ALA A 47 -5.28 6.13 -9.22
C ALA A 47 -6.76 5.93 -8.85
N ASP A 48 -7.61 5.57 -9.81
CA ASP A 48 -9.04 5.32 -9.56
C ASP A 48 -9.25 4.09 -8.67
N GLU A 49 -8.43 3.05 -8.83
CA GLU A 49 -8.43 1.87 -7.96
C GLU A 49 -7.99 2.23 -6.53
N VAL A 50 -6.99 3.10 -6.37
CA VAL A 50 -6.58 3.61 -5.05
C VAL A 50 -7.71 4.41 -4.40
N VAL A 51 -8.39 5.28 -5.16
CA VAL A 51 -9.53 6.06 -4.64
C VAL A 51 -10.68 5.13 -4.23
N ALA A 52 -11.00 4.11 -5.04
CA ALA A 52 -12.03 3.14 -4.73
C ALA A 52 -11.69 2.30 -3.49
N PHE A 53 -10.42 1.94 -3.33
CA PHE A 53 -9.90 1.18 -2.20
C PHE A 53 -9.94 1.94 -0.87
N LEU A 54 -9.89 3.28 -0.90
CA LEU A 54 -9.94 4.15 0.27
C LEU A 54 -11.36 4.55 0.70
N ARG A 55 -12.39 4.23 -0.10
CA ARG A 55 -13.79 4.40 0.31
C ARG A 55 -14.16 3.48 1.47
#